data_AF-A0A356W515-F1
#
_entry.id   AF-A0A356W515-F1
#
_cell.length_a   1.000
_cell.length_b   1.000
_cell.length_c   1.000
_cell.angle_alpha   90.00
_cell.angle_beta   90.00
_cell.angle_gamma   90.00
#
_symmetry.space_group_name_H-M   'P 1'
#
loop_
_entity.id
_entity.type
_entity.pdbx_description
1 polymer ?
#
loop_
_entity_poly.entity_id
_entity_poly.type
_entity_poly.pdbx_seq_one_letter_code
_entity_poly.pdbx_strand_id
1 'polypeptide(L)'
;NARDSWPMQWNGLTFEARRTAFRHMGVFQEHSVHWRFAQEKIRSAGRPIKALNLFGYTGMMSLACAAAGAEVVHLDASPKSNGYGKDNQAMSGLNDR
;
A
#
# COMPACT_ATOMS: atom_id res chain seq x y z
N ASN A 1 -28.08 3.45 7.05
CA ASN A 1 -27.19 2.26 7.01
C ASN A 1 -25.73 2.71 6.97
N ALA A 2 -24.86 2.10 7.78
CA ALA A 2 -23.43 2.41 7.79
C ALA A 2 -22.75 1.89 6.51
N ARG A 3 -21.77 2.64 5.99
CA ARG A 3 -20.98 2.24 4.80
C ARG A 3 -20.10 1.02 5.11
N ASP A 4 -19.87 0.17 4.10
CA ASP A 4 -19.01 -1.02 4.24
C ASP A 4 -17.53 -0.70 4.18
N SER A 5 -17.18 0.45 3.60
CA SER A 5 -15.81 0.94 3.49
C SER A 5 -15.74 2.45 3.69
N TRP A 6 -14.54 2.93 4.03
CA TRP A 6 -14.23 4.34 4.21
C TRP A 6 -12.79 4.66 3.83
N PRO A 7 -12.53 5.86 3.29
CA PRO A 7 -11.18 6.28 2.98
C PRO A 7 -10.40 6.53 4.28
N MET A 8 -9.13 6.17 4.23
CA MET A 8 -8.11 6.49 5.22
C MET A 8 -6.92 7.14 4.51
N GLN A 9 -6.15 7.90 5.27
CA GLN A 9 -4.96 8.56 4.77
C GLN A 9 -3.77 8.29 5.67
N TRP A 10 -2.61 8.09 5.06
CA TRP A 10 -1.35 7.97 5.76
C TRP A 10 -0.21 8.52 4.89
N ASN A 11 0.47 9.54 5.38
CA ASN A 11 1.68 10.12 4.75
C ASN A 11 1.54 10.42 3.24
N GLY A 12 0.43 11.05 2.84
CA GLY A 12 0.13 11.40 1.45
C GLY A 12 -0.46 10.25 0.61
N LEU A 13 -0.56 9.04 1.15
CA LEU A 13 -1.29 7.94 0.52
C LEU A 13 -2.75 7.94 0.97
N THR A 14 -3.65 7.65 0.03
CA THR A 14 -5.08 7.46 0.29
C THR A 14 -5.46 6.03 -0.04
N PHE A 15 -6.10 5.35 0.89
CA PHE A 15 -6.47 3.94 0.76
C PHE A 15 -7.80 3.67 1.43
N GLU A 16 -8.40 2.52 1.17
CA GLU A 16 -9.71 2.17 1.68
C GLU A 16 -9.64 1.09 2.77
N ALA A 17 -10.10 1.43 3.96
CA ALA A 17 -10.44 0.44 4.98
C ALA A 17 -11.86 -0.05 4.77
N ARG A 18 -12.10 -1.33 5.08
CA ARG A 18 -13.35 -2.00 4.77
C ARG A 18 -13.69 -3.08 5.78
N ARG A 19 -14.97 -3.20 6.12
CA ARG A 19 -15.48 -4.40 6.79
C ARG A 19 -15.49 -5.54 5.79
N THR A 20 -14.97 -6.70 6.19
CA THR A 20 -15.02 -7.90 5.37
C THR A 20 -15.78 -8.99 6.09
N ALA A 21 -16.06 -10.11 5.41
CA ALA A 21 -16.58 -11.30 6.08
C ALA A 21 -15.60 -11.88 7.12
N PHE A 22 -14.34 -11.44 7.09
CA PHE A 22 -13.30 -11.76 8.06
C PHE A 22 -13.03 -10.57 8.98
N ARG A 23 -12.25 -10.79 10.04
CA ARG A 23 -11.93 -9.75 11.04
C ARG A 23 -10.98 -8.66 10.55
N HIS A 24 -10.32 -8.82 9.40
CA HIS A 24 -9.37 -7.84 8.88
C HIS A 24 -10.09 -6.65 8.22
N MET A 25 -9.47 -5.47 8.31
CA MET A 25 -10.06 -4.20 7.84
C MET A 25 -9.50 -3.72 6.49
N GLY A 26 -8.74 -4.55 5.77
CA GLY A 26 -8.08 -4.13 4.53
C GLY A 26 -6.76 -3.39 4.75
N VAL A 27 -6.30 -3.27 6.00
CA VAL A 27 -5.03 -2.64 6.38
C VAL A 27 -4.57 -3.20 7.73
N PHE A 28 -3.26 -3.24 7.93
CA PHE A 28 -2.60 -3.51 9.22
C PHE A 28 -1.79 -2.26 9.62
N GLN A 29 -2.44 -1.32 10.31
CA GLN A 29 -1.89 0.01 10.59
C GLN A 29 -0.62 0.00 11.45
N GLU A 30 -0.41 -1.04 12.24
CA GLU A 30 0.80 -1.26 13.03
C GLU A 30 2.06 -1.38 12.16
N HIS A 31 1.92 -1.84 10.91
CA HIS A 31 3.03 -1.90 9.95
C HIS A 31 3.45 -0.53 9.40
N SER A 32 2.73 0.54 9.72
CA SER A 32 3.08 1.90 9.26
C SER A 32 4.48 2.35 9.65
N VAL A 33 5.01 1.85 10.77
CA VAL A 33 6.40 2.10 11.16
C VAL A 33 7.40 1.53 10.14
N HIS A 34 7.10 0.38 9.54
CA HIS A 34 7.93 -0.24 8.51
C HIS A 34 7.78 0.47 7.16
N TRP A 35 6.58 0.94 6.82
CA TRP A 35 6.36 1.73 5.62
C TRP A 35 7.17 3.03 5.68
N ARG A 36 7.11 3.74 6.81
CA ARG A 36 7.91 4.95 7.05
C ARG A 36 9.40 4.66 6.94
N PHE A 37 9.88 3.61 7.60
CA PHE A 37 11.27 3.19 7.54
C PHE A 37 11.72 2.92 6.08
N ALA A 38 10.93 2.19 5.30
CA ALA A 38 11.23 1.91 3.90
C ALA A 38 11.32 3.20 3.08
N GLN A 39 10.37 4.13 3.26
CA GLN A 39 10.40 5.42 2.58
C GLN A 39 11.65 6.25 2.89
N GLU A 40 12.04 6.31 4.17
CA GLU A 40 13.26 7.01 4.61
C GLU A 40 14.51 6.38 3.96
N LYS A 41 14.61 5.05 3.97
CA LYS A 41 15.72 4.34 3.34
C LYS A 41 15.79 4.58 1.83
N ILE A 42 14.66 4.49 1.12
CA ILE A 42 14.59 4.71 -0.33
C ILE A 42 15.02 6.14 -0.67
N ARG A 43 14.49 7.16 0.02
CA ARG A 43 14.84 8.57 -0.22
C ARG A 43 16.32 8.85 0.04
N SER A 44 16.89 8.25 1.08
CA SER A 44 18.31 8.42 1.44
C SER A 44 19.31 7.64 0.56
N ALA A 45 18.84 6.75 -0.31
CA ALA A 45 19.71 5.77 -0.95
C ALA A 45 20.69 6.38 -1.97
N GLY A 46 20.40 7.56 -2.50
CA GLY A 46 21.24 8.22 -3.53
C GLY A 46 21.34 7.44 -4.85
N ARG A 47 20.50 6.42 -5.04
CA ARG A 47 20.44 5.56 -6.23
C ARG A 47 19.02 5.04 -6.47
N PRO A 48 18.67 4.62 -7.70
CA PRO A 48 17.42 3.91 -7.94
C PRO A 48 17.28 2.64 -7.09
N ILE A 49 16.09 2.42 -6.54
CA ILE A 49 15.76 1.25 -5.73
C ILE A 49 14.73 0.41 -6.46
N LYS A 50 14.97 -0.91 -6.51
CA LYS A 50 13.98 -1.91 -6.89
C LYS A 50 13.51 -2.63 -5.62
N ALA A 51 12.21 -2.67 -5.39
CA ALA A 51 11.61 -3.28 -4.21
C ALA A 51 10.68 -4.44 -4.60
N LEU A 52 10.89 -5.60 -3.99
CA LEU A 52 9.99 -6.74 -4.11
C LEU A 52 9.18 -6.87 -2.81
N ASN A 53 7.86 -6.79 -2.92
CA ASN A 53 6.94 -6.97 -1.80
C ASN A 53 6.16 -8.28 -1.97
N LEU A 54 6.53 -9.30 -1.19
CA LEU A 54 5.88 -10.61 -1.17
C LEU A 54 4.74 -10.63 -0.14
N PHE A 55 3.66 -11.34 -0.45
CA PHE A 55 2.44 -11.37 0.36
C PHE A 55 1.89 -9.94 0.57
N GLY A 56 1.85 -9.18 -0.53
CA GLY A 56 1.67 -7.73 -0.50
C GLY A 56 0.29 -7.25 -0.05
N TYR A 57 -0.70 -8.13 0.03
CA TYR A 57 -2.06 -7.86 0.48
C TYR A 57 -2.68 -6.64 -0.25
N THR A 58 -3.20 -5.65 0.47
CA THR A 58 -3.81 -4.44 -0.10
C THR A 58 -2.80 -3.36 -0.48
N GLY A 59 -1.50 -3.70 -0.51
CA GLY A 59 -0.47 -2.92 -1.19
C GLY A 59 0.17 -1.78 -0.40
N MET A 60 -0.15 -1.57 0.87
CA MET A 60 0.35 -0.40 1.60
C MET A 60 1.88 -0.25 1.63
N MET A 61 2.64 -1.34 1.80
CA MET A 61 4.10 -1.29 1.71
C MET A 61 4.56 -0.95 0.28
N SER A 62 3.93 -1.54 -0.74
CA SER A 62 4.24 -1.26 -2.15
C SER A 62 4.01 0.21 -2.49
N LEU A 63 2.87 0.77 -2.09
CA LEU A 63 2.53 2.17 -2.31
C LEU A 63 3.48 3.11 -1.54
N ALA A 64 3.85 2.75 -0.32
CA ALA A 64 4.85 3.51 0.43
C ALA A 64 6.19 3.57 -0.30
N CYS A 65 6.69 2.43 -0.79
CA CYS A 65 7.92 2.36 -1.59
C CYS A 65 7.82 3.14 -2.90
N ALA A 66 6.72 2.99 -3.65
CA ALA A 66 6.49 3.67 -4.91
C ALA A 66 6.43 5.20 -4.74
N ALA A 67 5.73 5.69 -3.70
CA ALA A 67 5.68 7.11 -3.36
C ALA A 67 7.04 7.69 -2.89
N ALA A 68 7.98 6.84 -2.47
CA ALA A 68 9.35 7.24 -2.20
C ALA A 68 10.26 7.20 -3.44
N GLY A 69 9.76 6.74 -4.59
CA GLY A 69 10.48 6.69 -5.86
C GLY A 69 11.11 5.36 -6.22
N ALA A 70 10.77 4.27 -5.51
CA ALA A 70 11.23 2.93 -5.90
C ALA A 70 10.44 2.37 -7.10
N GLU A 71 11.08 1.53 -7.90
CA GLU A 71 10.43 0.62 -8.84
C GLU A 71 9.96 -0.61 -8.06
N VAL A 72 8.65 -0.87 -8.04
CA VAL A 72 8.07 -1.86 -7.12
C VAL A 72 7.49 -3.05 -7.87
N VAL A 73 7.86 -4.25 -7.44
CA VAL A 73 7.15 -5.48 -7.77
C VAL A 73 6.28 -5.86 -6.58
N HIS A 74 4.98 -5.88 -6.79
CA HIS A 74 4.00 -6.36 -5.81
C HIS A 74 3.58 -7.78 -6.17
N LEU A 75 3.63 -8.69 -5.20
CA LEU A 75 3.21 -10.08 -5.38
C LEU A 75 2.25 -10.50 -4.25
N ASP A 76 1.02 -10.82 -4.63
CA ASP A 76 0.06 -11.52 -3.78
C ASP A 76 -0.67 -12.59 -4.61
N ALA A 77 -0.95 -13.74 -4.00
CA ALA A 77 -1.64 -14.84 -4.68
C ALA A 77 -3.14 -14.57 -4.85
N SER A 78 -3.72 -13.65 -4.07
CA SER A 78 -5.14 -13.30 -4.07
C SER A 78 -5.44 -12.24 -5.14
N PRO A 79 -6.17 -12.57 -6.23
CA PRO A 79 -6.59 -11.58 -7.21
C PRO A 79 -7.44 -10.46 -6.59
N LYS A 80 -8.21 -10.81 -5.55
CA LYS A 80 -9.03 -9.85 -4.79
C LYS A 80 -8.17 -8.84 -4.04
N SER A 81 -7.12 -9.30 -3.37
CA SER A 81 -6.17 -8.41 -2.65
C SER A 81 -5.44 -7.50 -3.65
N ASN A 82 -4.98 -8.06 -4.77
CA ASN A 82 -4.37 -7.31 -5.86
C ASN A 82 -5.32 -6.22 -6.42
N GLY A 83 -6.61 -6.54 -6.58
CA GLY A 83 -7.64 -5.56 -6.95
C GLY A 83 -7.70 -4.38 -5.99
N TYR A 84 -7.80 -4.65 -4.68
CA TYR A 84 -7.78 -3.61 -3.66
C TYR A 84 -6.47 -2.81 -3.63
N GLY A 85 -5.34 -3.46 -3.90
CA GLY A 85 -4.06 -2.79 -4.06
C GLY A 85 -4.06 -1.78 -5.21
N LYS A 86 -4.63 -2.16 -6.37
CA LYS A 86 -4.80 -1.26 -7.53
C LYS A 86 -5.77 -0.12 -7.25
N ASP A 87 -6.86 -0.38 -6.53
CA ASP A 87 -7.79 0.68 -6.12
C ASP A 87 -7.08 1.70 -5.20
N ASN A 88 -6.32 1.22 -4.22
CA ASN A 88 -5.52 2.06 -3.33
C ASN A 88 -4.42 2.84 -4.10
N GLN A 89 -3.82 2.22 -5.12
CA GLN A 89 -2.86 2.87 -6.02
C GLN A 89 -3.50 4.06 -6.76
N ALA A 90 -4.68 3.85 -7.33
CA ALA A 90 -5.43 4.90 -8.01
C ALA A 90 -5.85 6.01 -7.05
N MET A 91 -6.36 5.66 -5.86
CA MET A 91 -6.73 6.62 -4.81
C MET A 91 -5.54 7.44 -4.32
N SER A 92 -4.33 6.86 -4.32
CA SER A 92 -3.09 7.54 -3.96
C SER A 92 -2.45 8.33 -5.11
N GLY A 93 -3.04 8.33 -6.31
CA GLY A 93 -2.50 9.04 -7.48
C GLY A 93 -1.19 8.45 -8.01
N LEU A 94 -1.00 7.13 -7.88
CA LEU A 94 0.25 6.43 -8.24
C LEU A 94 0.06 5.48 -9.44
N ASN A 95 -0.90 5.74 -10.33
CA ASN A 95 -1.24 4.84 -11.45
C ASN A 95 -0.09 4.62 -12.46
N ASP A 96 0.88 5.54 -12.52
CA ASP A 96 2.06 5.48 -13.38
C ASP A 96 3.28 4.81 -12.70
N ARG A 97 3.11 4.26 -11.50
CA ARG A 97 4.19 3.73 -10.65
C ARG A 97 4.06 2.25 -10.32
#